data_AF-A0A2S5M4T9-F1
#
_entry.id   AF-A0A2S5M4T9-F1
#
_cell.length_a   1.000
_cell.length_b   1.000
_cell.length_c   1.000
_cell.angle_alpha   90.00
_cell.angle_beta   90.00
_cell.angle_gamma   90.00
#
_symmetry.space_group_name_H-M   'P 1'
#
loop_
_entity.id
_entity.type
_entity.pdbx_description
1 polymer ?
#
loop_
_entity_poly.entity_id
_entity_poly.type
_entity_poly.pdbx_seq_one_letter_code
_entity_poly.pdbx_strand_id
1 'polypeptide(L)'
;GHRCLLDIGGGEGAFLAAVAARHPALRLQLFDLPPVAARARRLLAGRGLARVQVHAGSFLEAAPPTGADVVTLIRVLHDHDDATALAALRAAHSALPPGGRLLVAEPLAETRGAEEIGDAYFGFYLLAMGSGRPRRKAEMFQLIQAAGFERIRLLKSPRPLFASVLTARRV
;
A
#
# COMPACT_ATOMS: atom_id res chain seq x y z
N GLY A 1 5.31 -1.77 -19.98
CA GLY A 1 4.18 -1.96 -19.04
C GLY A 1 4.61 -2.85 -17.91
N HIS A 2 3.85 -2.90 -16.82
CA HIS A 2 4.11 -3.79 -15.68
C HIS A 2 3.53 -5.18 -15.91
N ARG A 3 4.16 -6.23 -15.34
CA ARG A 3 3.77 -7.63 -15.54
C ARG A 3 3.12 -8.25 -14.32
N CYS A 4 3.48 -7.80 -13.11
CA CYS A 4 3.00 -8.40 -11.88
C CYS A 4 2.95 -7.38 -10.74
N LEU A 5 1.77 -7.23 -10.15
CA LEU A 5 1.54 -6.35 -9.01
C LEU A 5 1.37 -7.16 -7.74
N LEU A 6 2.07 -6.77 -6.68
CA LEU A 6 1.88 -7.26 -5.32
C LEU A 6 1.28 -6.16 -4.44
N ASP A 7 0.15 -6.45 -3.80
CA ASP A 7 -0.49 -5.56 -2.83
C ASP A 7 -0.22 -6.08 -1.42
N ILE A 8 0.62 -5.36 -0.67
CA ILE A 8 0.96 -5.68 0.73
C ILE A 8 -0.05 -4.96 1.62
N GLY A 9 -0.68 -5.68 2.56
CA GLY A 9 -1.79 -5.14 3.36
C GLY A 9 -3.04 -4.88 2.50
N GLY A 10 -3.24 -5.66 1.43
CA GLY A 10 -4.31 -5.47 0.46
C GLY A 10 -5.73 -5.75 0.97
N GLY A 11 -5.87 -6.17 2.23
CA GLY A 11 -7.13 -6.45 2.89
C GLY A 11 -7.93 -7.52 2.15
N GLU A 12 -9.19 -7.21 1.88
CA GLU A 12 -10.11 -8.10 1.16
C GLU A 12 -9.95 -8.05 -0.38
N GLY A 13 -8.89 -7.41 -0.87
CA GLY A 13 -8.54 -7.36 -2.30
C GLY A 13 -9.43 -6.45 -3.14
N ALA A 14 -10.05 -5.43 -2.54
CA ALA A 14 -10.88 -4.46 -3.26
C ALA A 14 -10.09 -3.72 -4.35
N PHE A 15 -8.87 -3.28 -4.03
CA PHE A 15 -8.00 -2.63 -5.01
C PHE A 15 -7.62 -3.57 -6.16
N LEU A 16 -7.16 -4.79 -5.83
CA LEU A 16 -6.81 -5.79 -6.84
C LEU A 16 -7.99 -6.16 -7.74
N ALA A 17 -9.23 -6.17 -7.23
CA ALA A 17 -10.40 -6.37 -8.06
C ALA A 17 -10.61 -5.24 -9.09
N ALA A 18 -10.42 -3.99 -8.68
CA ALA A 18 -10.47 -2.84 -9.60
C ALA A 18 -9.33 -2.88 -10.63
N VAL A 19 -8.13 -3.28 -10.22
CA VAL A 19 -6.98 -3.48 -11.13
C VAL A 19 -7.27 -4.61 -12.12
N ALA A 20 -7.82 -5.74 -11.67
CA ALA A 20 -8.11 -6.90 -12.51
C ALA A 20 -9.11 -6.58 -13.62
N ALA A 21 -10.12 -5.73 -13.33
CA ALA A 21 -11.11 -5.29 -14.32
C ALA A 21 -10.49 -4.41 -15.41
N ARG A 22 -9.51 -3.57 -15.06
CA ARG A 22 -8.85 -2.65 -16.00
C ARG A 22 -7.65 -3.26 -16.72
N HIS A 23 -7.01 -4.25 -16.11
CA HIS A 23 -5.80 -4.91 -16.62
C HIS A 23 -5.94 -6.45 -16.50
N PRO A 24 -6.72 -7.09 -17.39
CA PRO A 24 -7.00 -8.53 -17.31
C PRO A 24 -5.75 -9.41 -17.40
N ALA A 25 -4.73 -8.99 -18.16
CA ALA A 25 -3.48 -9.72 -18.35
C ALA A 25 -2.45 -9.53 -17.24
N LEU A 26 -2.65 -8.56 -16.32
CA LEU A 26 -1.70 -8.29 -15.24
C LEU A 26 -1.79 -9.42 -14.20
N ARG A 27 -0.65 -10.01 -13.82
CA ARG A 27 -0.62 -10.97 -12.70
C ARG A 27 -0.77 -10.20 -11.38
N LEU A 28 -1.53 -10.76 -10.46
CA LEU A 28 -1.89 -10.09 -9.21
C LEU A 28 -1.56 -10.98 -8.02
N GLN A 29 -0.91 -10.41 -7.03
CA GLN A 29 -0.60 -11.02 -5.75
C GLN A 29 -1.14 -10.15 -4.62
N LEU A 30 -1.66 -10.79 -3.58
CA LEU A 30 -2.07 -10.15 -2.33
C LEU A 30 -1.28 -10.77 -1.19
N PHE A 31 -0.72 -9.96 -0.30
CA PHE A 31 -0.05 -10.41 0.91
C PHE A 31 -0.66 -9.71 2.12
N ASP A 32 -1.21 -10.48 3.04
CA ASP A 32 -1.87 -9.95 4.25
C ASP A 32 -1.81 -10.98 5.39
N LEU A 33 -2.23 -10.57 6.59
CA LEU A 33 -2.26 -11.43 7.77
C LEU A 33 -3.10 -12.68 7.52
N PRO A 34 -2.77 -13.84 8.13
CA PRO A 34 -3.43 -15.11 7.79
C PRO A 34 -4.97 -15.10 7.84
N PRO A 35 -5.63 -14.50 8.86
CA PRO A 35 -7.09 -14.39 8.87
C PRO A 35 -7.65 -13.53 7.73
N VAL A 36 -6.95 -12.43 7.39
CA VAL A 36 -7.36 -11.50 6.32
C VAL A 36 -7.16 -12.14 4.96
N ALA A 37 -6.00 -12.77 4.72
CA ALA A 37 -5.70 -13.52 3.51
C ALA A 37 -6.74 -14.63 3.24
N ALA A 38 -7.19 -15.35 4.28
CA ALA A 38 -8.25 -16.35 4.14
C ALA A 38 -9.58 -15.74 3.68
N ARG A 39 -9.98 -14.60 4.24
CA ARG A 39 -11.18 -13.86 3.82
C ARG A 39 -11.03 -13.31 2.40
N ALA A 40 -9.87 -12.74 2.06
CA ALA A 40 -9.56 -12.23 0.73
C ALA A 40 -9.70 -13.31 -0.34
N ARG A 41 -9.15 -14.52 -0.12
CA ARG A 41 -9.30 -15.66 -1.05
C ARG A 41 -10.76 -15.95 -1.37
N ARG A 42 -11.60 -16.06 -0.34
CA ARG A 42 -13.03 -16.35 -0.51
C ARG A 42 -13.74 -15.25 -1.30
N LEU A 43 -13.50 -13.99 -0.95
CA LEU A 43 -14.16 -12.86 -1.60
C LEU A 43 -13.71 -12.65 -3.05
N LEU A 44 -12.41 -12.80 -3.31
CA LEU A 44 -11.86 -12.71 -4.66
C LEU A 44 -12.38 -13.86 -5.54
N ALA A 45 -12.43 -15.09 -5.02
CA ALA A 45 -13.02 -16.22 -5.73
C ALA A 45 -14.51 -15.96 -6.06
N GLY A 46 -15.29 -15.45 -5.10
CA GLY A 46 -16.69 -15.08 -5.32
C GLY A 46 -16.90 -13.96 -6.35
N ARG A 47 -15.86 -13.17 -6.65
CA ARG A 47 -15.84 -12.14 -7.71
C ARG A 47 -15.30 -12.66 -9.05
N GLY A 48 -15.06 -13.96 -9.19
CA GLY A 48 -14.45 -14.55 -10.39
C GLY A 48 -12.94 -14.27 -10.52
N LEU A 49 -12.28 -13.88 -9.44
CA LEU A 49 -10.87 -13.49 -9.40
C LEU A 49 -10.00 -14.53 -8.68
N ALA A 50 -10.31 -15.82 -8.85
CA ALA A 50 -9.48 -16.91 -8.35
C ALA A 50 -8.03 -16.91 -8.89
N ARG A 51 -7.77 -16.14 -9.96
CA ARG A 51 -6.42 -15.92 -10.52
C ARG A 51 -5.49 -15.06 -9.66
N VAL A 52 -6.01 -14.37 -8.64
CA VAL A 52 -5.19 -13.58 -7.71
C VAL A 52 -4.50 -14.55 -6.74
N GLN A 53 -3.17 -14.51 -6.70
CA GLN A 53 -2.38 -15.32 -5.77
C GLN A 53 -2.39 -14.67 -4.38
N VAL A 54 -2.94 -15.35 -3.38
CA VAL A 54 -3.07 -14.78 -2.03
C VAL A 54 -2.14 -15.49 -1.04
N HIS A 55 -1.18 -14.72 -0.54
CA HIS A 55 -0.15 -15.11 0.39
C HIS A 55 -0.52 -14.62 1.81
N ALA A 56 -0.33 -15.50 2.80
CA ALA A 56 -0.59 -15.19 4.20
C ALA A 56 0.72 -14.93 4.93
N GLY A 57 0.81 -13.84 5.68
CA GLY A 57 1.97 -13.54 6.51
C GLY A 57 1.95 -12.12 7.06
N SER A 58 2.83 -11.86 8.02
CA SER A 58 3.12 -10.51 8.52
C SER A 58 4.42 -10.02 7.89
N PHE A 59 4.45 -8.79 7.36
CA PHE A 59 5.68 -8.20 6.82
C PHE A 59 6.73 -7.93 7.92
N LEU A 60 6.35 -8.03 9.20
CA LEU A 60 7.26 -7.94 10.34
C LEU A 60 8.00 -9.25 10.61
N GLU A 61 7.44 -10.38 10.19
CA GLU A 61 7.93 -11.72 10.54
C GLU A 61 8.41 -12.50 9.31
N ALA A 62 7.84 -12.21 8.14
CA ALA A 62 8.10 -12.93 6.91
C ALA A 62 8.26 -11.99 5.72
N ALA A 63 9.21 -12.31 4.84
CA ALA A 63 9.37 -11.59 3.59
C ALA A 63 8.12 -11.82 2.69
N PRO A 64 7.58 -10.75 2.07
CA PRO A 64 6.54 -10.89 1.06
C PRO A 64 7.02 -11.71 -0.15
N PRO A 65 6.11 -12.27 -0.97
CA PRO A 65 6.49 -13.02 -2.17
C PRO A 65 7.26 -12.14 -3.17
N THR A 66 8.16 -12.76 -3.92
CA THR A 66 8.92 -12.11 -5.00
C THR A 66 8.26 -12.32 -6.36
N GLY A 67 8.77 -11.63 -7.39
CA GLY A 67 8.32 -11.77 -8.79
C GLY A 67 7.35 -10.69 -9.28
N ALA A 68 6.98 -9.76 -8.40
CA ALA A 68 6.28 -8.52 -8.75
C ALA A 68 7.26 -7.45 -9.25
N ASP A 69 6.85 -6.64 -10.24
CA ASP A 69 7.59 -5.45 -10.69
C ASP A 69 6.94 -4.14 -10.21
N VAL A 70 5.80 -4.25 -9.51
CA VAL A 70 5.15 -3.18 -8.75
C VAL A 70 4.70 -3.72 -7.40
N VAL A 71 4.97 -2.96 -6.34
CA VAL A 71 4.39 -3.19 -5.01
C VAL A 71 3.51 -2.00 -4.64
N THR A 72 2.33 -2.29 -4.10
CA THR A 72 1.41 -1.29 -3.55
C THR A 72 1.30 -1.41 -2.04
N LEU A 73 1.20 -0.26 -1.38
CA LEU A 73 0.86 -0.10 0.04
C LEU A 73 -0.28 0.92 0.08
N ILE A 74 -1.52 0.44 0.16
CA ILE A 74 -2.72 1.27 0.08
C ILE A 74 -3.37 1.32 1.44
N ARG A 75 -3.34 2.50 2.07
CA ARG A 75 -3.81 2.69 3.44
C ARG A 75 -3.23 1.68 4.44
N VAL A 76 -1.91 1.52 4.40
CA VAL A 76 -1.18 0.59 5.29
C VAL A 76 -0.29 1.37 6.25
N LEU A 77 0.45 2.35 5.76
CA LEU A 77 1.51 2.99 6.55
C LEU A 77 0.93 3.90 7.64
N HIS A 78 -0.21 4.54 7.39
CA HIS A 78 -0.84 5.42 8.38
C HIS A 78 -1.44 4.70 9.59
N ASP A 79 -1.71 3.39 9.52
CA ASP A 79 -2.19 2.58 10.65
C ASP A 79 -1.04 2.22 11.63
N HIS A 80 0.18 2.66 11.31
CA HIS A 80 1.40 2.21 11.95
C HIS A 80 2.28 3.37 12.41
N ASP A 81 3.06 3.14 13.47
CA ASP A 81 4.15 4.03 13.88
C ASP A 81 5.28 4.04 12.84
N ASP A 82 6.25 4.94 13.00
CA ASP A 82 7.30 5.15 12.00
C ASP A 82 8.22 3.92 11.86
N ALA A 83 8.44 3.16 12.93
CA ALA A 83 9.25 1.95 12.91
C ALA A 83 8.57 0.84 12.08
N THR A 84 7.29 0.60 12.33
CA THR A 84 6.48 -0.40 11.62
C THR A 84 6.24 0.01 10.17
N ALA A 85 5.97 1.29 9.91
CA ALA A 85 5.85 1.82 8.55
C ALA A 85 7.15 1.66 7.75
N LEU A 86 8.31 1.93 8.37
CA LEU A 86 9.61 1.69 7.76
C LEU A 86 9.85 0.20 7.48
N ALA A 87 9.45 -0.69 8.39
CA ALA A 87 9.54 -2.13 8.17
C ALA A 87 8.69 -2.59 6.98
N ALA A 88 7.45 -2.11 6.86
CA ALA A 88 6.58 -2.38 5.70
C ALA A 88 7.20 -1.88 4.38
N LEU A 89 7.77 -0.66 4.37
CA LEU A 89 8.48 -0.12 3.21
C LEU A 89 9.72 -0.95 2.85
N ARG A 90 10.50 -1.41 3.83
CA ARG A 90 11.66 -2.29 3.59
C ARG A 90 11.25 -3.65 3.04
N ALA A 91 10.15 -4.21 3.53
CA ALA A 91 9.57 -5.45 3.00
C ALA A 91 9.12 -5.27 1.53
N ALA A 92 8.50 -4.14 1.19
CA ALA A 92 8.19 -3.78 -0.18
C ALA A 92 9.46 -3.63 -1.04
N HIS A 93 10.51 -3.02 -0.51
CA HIS A 93 11.79 -2.86 -1.19
C HIS A 93 12.46 -4.21 -1.47
N SER A 94 12.44 -5.16 -0.53
CA SER A 94 13.04 -6.49 -0.72
C SER A 94 12.26 -7.36 -1.71
N ALA A 95 10.95 -7.17 -1.83
CA ALA A 95 10.11 -7.93 -2.76
C ALA A 95 10.29 -7.51 -4.23
N LEU A 96 10.81 -6.29 -4.46
CA LEU A 96 11.00 -5.73 -5.79
C LEU A 96 12.38 -6.07 -6.40
N PRO A 97 12.45 -6.31 -7.72
CA PRO A 97 13.73 -6.35 -8.43
C PRO A 97 14.30 -4.93 -8.63
N PRO A 98 15.59 -4.78 -9.01
CA PRO A 98 16.11 -3.52 -9.51
C PRO A 98 15.22 -2.93 -10.61
N GLY A 99 14.96 -1.62 -10.56
CA GLY A 99 14.02 -0.93 -11.44
C GLY A 99 12.53 -1.10 -11.07
N GLY A 100 12.21 -1.94 -10.09
CA GLY A 100 10.87 -2.14 -9.57
C GLY A 100 10.25 -0.89 -8.96
N ARG A 101 8.92 -0.82 -8.93
CA ARG A 101 8.18 0.39 -8.53
C ARG A 101 7.41 0.18 -7.24
N LEU A 102 7.54 1.14 -6.33
CA LEU A 102 6.63 1.31 -5.20
C LEU A 102 5.52 2.29 -5.57
N LEU A 103 4.29 2.00 -5.14
CA LEU A 103 3.17 2.94 -5.09
C LEU A 103 2.57 2.94 -3.68
N VAL A 104 2.53 4.11 -3.06
CA VAL A 104 1.86 4.34 -1.78
C VAL A 104 0.63 5.19 -2.05
N ALA A 105 -0.52 4.78 -1.54
CA ALA A 105 -1.76 5.55 -1.67
C ALA A 105 -2.46 5.65 -0.32
N GLU A 106 -2.36 6.82 0.30
CA GLU A 106 -3.00 7.10 1.58
C GLU A 106 -3.13 8.61 1.84
N PRO A 107 -3.95 9.00 2.82
CA PRO A 107 -4.06 10.39 3.24
C PRO A 107 -2.74 10.91 3.80
N LEU A 108 -2.41 12.16 3.47
CA LEU A 108 -1.28 12.88 4.06
C LEU A 108 -1.82 14.00 4.95
N ALA A 109 -1.16 14.23 6.08
CA ALA A 109 -1.42 15.39 6.93
C ALA A 109 -1.16 16.69 6.17
N GLU A 110 -1.90 17.75 6.55
CA GLU A 110 -1.77 19.10 5.98
C GLU A 110 -1.96 19.14 4.46
N THR A 111 -2.83 18.27 3.95
CA THR A 111 -3.25 18.34 2.54
C THR A 111 -4.03 19.65 2.35
N ARG A 112 -3.54 20.51 1.44
CA ARG A 112 -4.11 21.84 1.20
C ARG A 112 -5.56 21.78 0.69
N GLY A 113 -6.45 22.58 1.28
CA GLY A 113 -7.88 22.66 0.95
C GLY A 113 -8.74 21.58 1.64
N ALA A 114 -8.18 21.01 2.70
CA ALA A 114 -8.61 19.77 3.31
C ALA A 114 -8.20 19.69 4.80
N GLU A 115 -7.62 20.76 5.34
CA GLU A 115 -7.01 20.81 6.65
C GLU A 115 -8.04 20.51 7.75
N GLU A 116 -9.15 21.26 7.82
CA GLU A 116 -10.14 21.12 8.89
C GLU A 116 -10.92 19.78 8.85
N ILE A 117 -11.35 19.36 7.65
CA ILE A 117 -12.11 18.10 7.48
C ILE A 117 -11.19 16.88 7.60
N GLY A 118 -9.97 16.98 7.08
CA GLY A 118 -8.96 15.93 7.16
C GLY A 118 -8.56 15.68 8.62
N ASP A 119 -8.26 16.75 9.37
CA ASP A 119 -7.83 16.62 10.76
C ASP A 119 -8.94 16.04 11.66
N ALA A 120 -10.21 16.46 11.46
CA ALA A 120 -11.33 15.89 12.18
C ALA A 120 -11.57 14.41 11.81
N TYR A 121 -11.64 14.09 10.50
CA TYR A 121 -11.89 12.72 10.04
C TYR A 121 -10.78 11.75 10.43
N PHE A 122 -9.51 12.13 10.22
CA PHE A 122 -8.37 11.30 10.61
C PHE A 122 -8.17 11.29 12.12
N GLY A 123 -8.46 12.38 12.82
CA GLY A 123 -8.49 12.40 14.28
C GLY A 123 -9.44 11.35 14.84
N PHE A 124 -10.69 11.30 14.38
CA PHE A 124 -11.65 10.28 14.80
C PHE A 124 -11.27 8.87 14.36
N TYR A 125 -10.81 8.69 13.11
CA TYR A 125 -10.39 7.38 12.61
C TYR A 125 -9.21 6.81 13.40
N LEU A 126 -8.18 7.61 13.68
CA LEU A 126 -6.99 7.17 14.42
C LEU A 126 -7.28 6.98 15.90
N LEU A 127 -8.15 7.82 16.50
CA LEU A 127 -8.65 7.60 17.85
C LEU A 127 -9.35 6.24 17.97
N ALA A 128 -10.16 5.87 16.98
CA ALA A 128 -10.84 4.57 16.94
C ALA A 128 -9.87 3.39 16.74
N MET A 129 -8.78 3.59 15.99
CA MET A 129 -7.78 2.56 15.73
C MET A 129 -6.76 2.37 16.86
N GLY A 130 -6.58 3.36 17.73
CA GLY A 130 -5.67 3.30 18.88
C GLY A 130 -4.18 3.35 18.55
N SER A 131 -3.82 3.46 17.26
CA SER A 131 -2.46 3.58 16.77
C SER A 131 -2.45 4.25 15.38
N GLY A 132 -1.26 4.58 14.89
CA GLY A 132 -1.08 5.23 13.59
C GLY A 132 -1.07 6.76 13.66
N ARG A 133 -0.60 7.38 12.58
CA ARG A 133 -0.62 8.84 12.40
C ARG A 133 -0.64 9.20 10.92
N PRO A 134 -1.36 10.26 10.52
CA PRO A 134 -1.23 10.78 9.18
C PRO A 134 0.14 11.50 9.10
N ARG A 135 0.93 11.19 8.08
CA ARG A 135 2.25 11.80 7.91
C ARG A 135 2.16 12.98 6.96
N ARG A 136 2.92 14.04 7.22
CA ARG A 136 3.14 15.09 6.24
C ARG A 136 3.88 14.49 5.04
N LYS A 137 3.76 15.15 3.90
CA LYS A 137 4.48 14.76 2.66
C LYS A 137 5.98 14.55 2.91
N ALA A 138 6.63 15.48 3.62
CA ALA A 138 8.08 15.42 3.86
C ALA A 138 8.49 14.17 4.67
N GLU A 139 7.72 13.82 5.70
CA GLU A 139 7.97 12.65 6.55
C GLU A 139 7.79 11.34 5.76
N MET A 140 6.75 11.28 4.92
CA MET A 140 6.54 10.13 4.04
C MET A 140 7.70 9.97 3.03
N PHE A 141 8.19 11.07 2.46
CA PHE A 141 9.36 11.05 1.57
C PHE A 141 10.60 10.53 2.29
N GLN A 142 10.85 10.99 3.52
CA GLN A 142 11.99 10.54 4.34
C GLN A 142 11.92 9.04 4.64
N LEU A 143 10.75 8.52 5.02
CA LEU A 143 10.57 7.08 5.28
C LEU A 143 10.79 6.23 4.02
N ILE A 144 10.22 6.66 2.88
CA ILE A 144 10.40 5.96 1.60
C ILE A 144 11.89 5.95 1.22
N GLN A 145 12.60 7.06 1.42
CA GLN A 145 14.04 7.14 1.16
C GLN A 145 14.84 6.26 2.13
N ALA A 146 14.52 6.27 3.43
CA ALA A 146 15.17 5.45 4.45
C ALA A 146 14.95 3.93 4.23
N ALA A 147 13.91 3.55 3.49
CA ALA A 147 13.68 2.18 3.05
C ALA A 147 14.51 1.76 1.83
N GLY A 148 15.27 2.68 1.22
CA GLY A 148 16.14 2.41 0.07
C GLY A 148 15.53 2.79 -1.29
N PHE A 149 14.36 3.40 -1.32
CA PHE A 149 13.77 3.85 -2.58
C PHE A 149 14.28 5.23 -3.01
N GLU A 150 14.35 5.43 -4.33
CA GLU A 150 14.71 6.71 -4.93
C GLU A 150 13.64 7.20 -5.92
N ARG A 151 13.87 8.38 -6.52
CA ARG A 151 12.99 8.99 -7.54
C ARG A 151 11.54 9.11 -7.08
N ILE A 152 11.38 9.51 -5.82
CA ILE A 152 10.10 9.68 -5.13
C ILE A 152 9.32 10.82 -5.80
N ARG A 153 8.07 10.56 -6.17
CA ARG A 153 7.17 11.52 -6.81
C ARG A 153 5.79 11.46 -6.19
N LEU A 154 5.26 12.63 -5.83
CA LEU A 154 3.84 12.80 -5.52
C LEU A 154 3.08 13.02 -6.84
N LEU A 155 2.07 12.19 -7.10
CA LEU A 155 1.20 12.31 -8.27
C LEU A 155 -0.01 13.18 -7.94
N LYS A 156 -0.58 13.82 -8.97
CA LYS A 156 -1.83 14.55 -8.85
C LYS A 156 -2.96 13.56 -8.57
N SER A 157 -3.61 13.70 -7.41
CA SER A 157 -4.81 12.94 -7.05
C SER A 157 -6.04 13.85 -7.20
N PRO A 158 -7.12 13.37 -7.84
CA PRO A 158 -8.38 14.12 -7.88
C PRO A 158 -9.08 14.18 -6.52
N ARG A 159 -8.63 13.36 -5.56
CA ARG A 159 -9.25 13.18 -4.24
C ARG A 159 -8.15 13.08 -3.15
N PRO A 160 -7.35 14.14 -2.95
CA PRO A 160 -6.15 14.07 -2.09
C PRO A 160 -6.50 13.89 -0.60
N LEU A 161 -7.72 14.26 -0.20
CA LEU A 161 -8.31 13.95 1.12
C LEU A 161 -8.35 12.45 1.43
N PHE A 162 -8.73 11.65 0.44
CA PHE A 162 -8.94 10.21 0.62
C PHE A 162 -7.66 9.42 0.34
N ALA A 163 -6.88 9.86 -0.65
CA ALA A 163 -5.58 9.31 -0.94
C ALA A 163 -4.73 10.29 -1.75
N SER A 164 -3.59 10.67 -1.19
CA SER A 164 -2.44 11.15 -1.96
C SER A 164 -1.68 9.94 -2.50
N VAL A 165 -1.15 10.05 -3.72
CA VAL A 165 -0.47 8.93 -4.39
C VAL A 165 0.99 9.26 -4.58
N LEU A 166 1.88 8.48 -3.95
CA LEU A 166 3.32 8.56 -4.16
C LEU A 166 3.81 7.37 -4.98
N THR A 167 4.84 7.60 -5.78
CA THR A 167 5.59 6.53 -6.45
C THR A 167 7.07 6.67 -6.19
N ALA A 168 7.78 5.56 -6.09
CA ALA A 168 9.24 5.53 -5.97
C ALA A 168 9.81 4.34 -6.75
N ARG A 169 11.13 4.28 -6.92
CA ARG A 169 11.81 3.18 -7.60
C ARG A 169 12.89 2.58 -6.71
N ARG A 170 12.97 1.26 -6.73
CA ARG A 170 14.15 0.52 -6.29
C ARG A 170 15.18 0.67 -7.40
N VAL A 171 16.33 1.29 -7.11
CA VAL A 171 17.40 1.47 -8.10
C VAL A 171 18.35 0.29 -8.05
#